data_AF-X1FHJ9-F1
#
_entry.id   AF-X1FHJ9-F1
#
_cell.length_a   1.000
_cell.length_b   1.000
_cell.length_c   1.000
_cell.angle_alpha   90.00
_cell.angle_beta   90.00
_cell.angle_gamma   90.00
#
_symmetry.space_group_name_H-M   'P 1'
#
loop_
_entity.id
_entity.type
_entity.pdbx_description
1 polymer ?
#
loop_
_entity_poly.entity_id
_entity_poly.type
_entity_poly.pdbx_seq_one_letter_code
_entity_poly.pdbx_strand_id
1 'polypeptide(L)'
;MDKKTVLLALAKAAEQAKRVSLSLLMNVRVTECQLDEMWSFVGKKEKNLDPVEKLQRSLGDAWIWIAFDAINKIVLAYIIGKRTLPYAVSLLEEVKRITIRMPDLFSSDQLDQY
;
A
#
# COMPACT_ATOMS: atom_id res chain seq x y z
N MET A 1 -9.26 14.08 -25.81
CA MET A 1 -8.19 13.67 -24.87
C MET A 1 -7.78 12.25 -25.20
N ASP A 2 -6.52 12.00 -25.52
CA ASP A 2 -6.01 10.65 -25.81
C ASP A 2 -5.65 9.90 -24.51
N LYS A 3 -5.63 8.56 -24.57
CA LYS A 3 -5.35 7.69 -23.41
C LYS A 3 -3.96 7.96 -22.82
N LYS A 4 -2.95 8.29 -23.63
CA LYS A 4 -1.58 8.51 -23.14
C LYS A 4 -1.50 9.81 -22.34
N THR A 5 -2.18 10.85 -22.78
CA THR A 5 -2.27 12.12 -22.04
C THR A 5 -2.94 11.94 -20.69
N VAL A 6 -4.03 11.15 -20.61
CA VAL A 6 -4.68 10.85 -19.31
C VAL A 6 -3.74 10.09 -18.38
N LEU A 7 -3.06 9.06 -18.87
CA LEU A 7 -2.10 8.28 -18.07
C LEU A 7 -0.92 9.15 -17.57
N LEU A 8 -0.42 10.06 -18.41
CA LEU A 8 0.63 10.99 -18.02
C LEU A 8 0.17 11.95 -16.92
N ALA A 9 -1.06 12.47 -17.02
CA ALA A 9 -1.62 13.33 -15.98
C ALA A 9 -1.76 12.59 -14.64
N LEU A 10 -2.25 11.34 -14.67
CA LEU A 10 -2.36 10.50 -13.47
C LEU A 10 -1.00 10.20 -12.85
N ALA A 11 0.03 9.90 -13.66
CA ALA A 11 1.38 9.66 -13.17
C ALA A 11 1.96 10.89 -12.44
N LYS A 12 1.79 12.09 -13.03
CA LYS A 12 2.22 13.35 -12.39
C LYS A 12 1.46 13.63 -11.10
N ALA A 13 0.15 13.39 -11.09
CA ALA A 13 -0.66 13.54 -9.89
C ALA A 13 -0.23 12.59 -8.77
N ALA A 14 0.08 11.32 -9.11
CA ALA A 14 0.56 10.33 -8.15
C ALA A 14 1.92 10.71 -7.54
N GLU A 15 2.86 11.17 -8.37
CA GLU A 15 4.16 11.67 -7.91
C GLU A 15 3.98 12.86 -6.95
N GLN A 16 3.12 13.81 -7.31
CA GLN A 16 2.84 14.96 -6.47
C GLN A 16 2.16 14.57 -5.16
N ALA A 17 1.18 13.67 -5.20
CA ALA A 17 0.53 13.14 -4.00
C ALA A 17 1.54 12.48 -3.07
N LYS A 18 2.44 11.64 -3.59
CA LYS A 18 3.52 11.02 -2.81
C LYS A 18 4.41 12.07 -2.15
N ARG A 19 4.82 13.10 -2.89
CA ARG A 19 5.67 14.20 -2.37
C ARG A 19 4.97 14.94 -1.24
N VAL A 20 3.70 15.30 -1.43
CA VAL A 20 2.90 15.99 -0.41
C VAL A 20 2.75 15.12 0.83
N SER A 21 2.36 13.86 0.67
CA SER A 21 2.25 12.90 1.79
C SER A 21 3.54 12.80 2.58
N LEU A 22 4.70 12.62 1.93
CA LEU A 22 6.00 12.54 2.61
C LEU A 22 6.38 13.83 3.36
N SER A 23 5.93 14.99 2.86
CA SER A 23 6.23 16.27 3.51
C SER A 23 5.30 16.61 4.68
N LEU A 24 4.05 16.12 4.65
CA LEU A 24 3.01 16.47 5.62
C LEU A 24 2.80 15.40 6.69
N LEU A 25 2.97 14.12 6.35
CA LEU A 25 2.79 12.99 7.27
C LEU A 25 4.10 12.71 7.99
N MET A 26 4.42 13.53 8.98
CA MET A 26 5.59 13.38 9.84
C MET A 26 5.20 13.63 11.29
N ASN A 27 5.75 12.85 12.20
CA ASN A 27 5.51 12.96 13.64
C ASN A 27 4.00 12.89 13.98
N VAL A 28 3.26 11.98 13.34
CA VAL A 28 1.84 11.76 13.62
C VAL A 28 1.67 10.98 14.93
N ARG A 29 0.73 11.40 15.79
CA ARG A 29 0.35 10.64 16.98
C ARG A 29 -0.82 9.74 16.66
N VAL A 30 -0.58 8.44 16.72
CA VAL A 30 -1.54 7.38 16.43
C VAL A 30 -1.62 6.47 17.66
N THR A 31 -2.82 6.17 18.13
CA THR A 31 -3.03 5.23 19.25
C THR A 31 -3.40 3.83 18.75
N GLU A 32 -4.20 3.74 17.70
CA GLU A 32 -4.60 2.50 17.04
C GLU A 32 -4.37 2.61 15.53
N CYS A 33 -3.82 1.57 14.93
CA CYS A 33 -3.66 1.45 13.49
C CYS A 33 -4.37 0.21 12.96
N GLN A 34 -5.26 0.42 11.99
CA GLN A 34 -5.94 -0.63 11.26
C GLN A 34 -5.09 -1.03 10.05
N LEU A 35 -4.82 -2.32 9.89
CA LEU A 35 -4.13 -2.90 8.75
C LEU A 35 -5.15 -3.64 7.90
N ASP A 36 -5.12 -3.38 6.60
CA ASP A 36 -6.02 -3.98 5.62
C ASP A 36 -5.28 -4.25 4.31
N GLU A 37 -5.78 -5.17 3.49
CA GLU A 37 -5.30 -5.41 2.15
C GLU A 37 -6.43 -5.54 1.12
N MET A 38 -6.34 -4.75 0.06
CA MET A 38 -7.27 -4.84 -1.06
C MET A 38 -6.65 -5.61 -2.23
N TRP A 39 -7.36 -6.64 -2.73
CA TRP A 39 -6.96 -7.41 -3.90
C TRP A 39 -7.27 -6.68 -5.22
N SER A 40 -6.31 -6.74 -6.15
CA SER A 40 -6.45 -6.35 -7.55
C SER A 40 -5.49 -7.20 -8.42
N PHE A 41 -5.33 -6.85 -9.70
CA PHE A 41 -4.39 -7.50 -10.60
C PHE A 41 -3.75 -6.52 -11.61
N VAL A 42 -2.56 -6.87 -12.10
CA VAL A 42 -1.86 -6.14 -13.15
C VAL A 42 -1.86 -6.96 -14.44
N GLY A 43 -2.47 -6.42 -15.49
CA GLY A 43 -2.57 -7.03 -16.83
C GLY A 43 -3.54 -8.21 -16.90
N LYS A 44 -3.31 -9.25 -16.11
CA LYS A 44 -4.05 -10.51 -16.10
C LYS A 44 -4.17 -11.04 -14.67
N LYS A 45 -5.27 -11.71 -14.32
CA LYS A 45 -5.40 -12.39 -13.02
C LYS A 45 -4.38 -13.53 -12.89
N GLU A 46 -3.85 -13.77 -11.69
CA GLU A 46 -2.77 -14.75 -11.45
C GLU A 46 -3.08 -16.14 -12.00
N LYS A 47 -4.33 -16.61 -11.82
CA LYS A 47 -4.79 -17.92 -12.29
C LYS A 47 -4.68 -18.12 -13.82
N ASN A 48 -4.62 -17.04 -14.58
CA ASN A 48 -4.56 -17.08 -16.03
C ASN A 48 -3.12 -16.98 -16.55
N LEU A 49 -2.12 -16.69 -15.69
CA LEU A 49 -0.74 -16.52 -16.14
C LEU A 49 -0.13 -17.84 -16.62
N ASP A 50 0.62 -17.79 -17.71
CA ASP A 50 1.47 -18.90 -18.15
C ASP A 50 2.76 -18.99 -17.30
N PRO A 51 3.54 -20.08 -17.39
CA PRO A 51 4.74 -20.26 -16.57
C PRO A 51 5.81 -19.18 -16.74
N VAL A 52 5.93 -18.58 -17.93
CA VAL A 52 6.89 -17.52 -18.22
C VAL A 52 6.42 -16.22 -17.58
N GLU A 53 5.14 -15.89 -17.72
CA GLU A 53 4.50 -14.72 -17.09
C GLU A 53 4.61 -14.78 -15.55
N LYS A 54 4.42 -15.95 -14.95
CA LYS A 54 4.58 -16.16 -13.49
C LYS A 54 5.98 -15.86 -12.99
N LEU A 55 7.01 -16.14 -13.80
CA LEU A 55 8.40 -15.88 -13.44
C LEU A 55 8.72 -14.38 -13.40
N GLN A 56 8.02 -13.56 -14.20
CA GLN A 56 8.24 -12.11 -14.27
C GLN A 56 7.77 -11.36 -13.02
N ARG A 57 6.84 -11.94 -12.24
CA ARG A 57 6.28 -11.40 -10.97
C ARG A 57 5.63 -10.01 -11.02
N SER A 58 5.74 -9.28 -12.13
CA SER A 58 5.14 -7.96 -12.37
C SER A 58 3.69 -8.01 -12.84
N LEU A 59 3.22 -9.19 -13.25
CA LEU A 59 1.84 -9.48 -13.64
C LEU A 59 1.13 -10.30 -12.56
N GLY A 60 -0.17 -10.47 -12.73
CA GLY A 60 -0.96 -11.31 -11.83
C GLY A 60 -1.52 -10.51 -10.68
N ASP A 61 -1.67 -11.19 -9.55
CA ASP A 61 -2.32 -10.60 -8.38
C ASP A 61 -1.45 -9.49 -7.78
N ALA A 62 -2.09 -8.39 -7.39
CA ALA A 62 -1.48 -7.25 -6.74
C ALA A 62 -2.36 -6.85 -5.55
N TRP A 63 -1.72 -6.70 -4.40
CA TRP A 63 -2.36 -6.37 -3.13
C TRP A 63 -1.94 -4.98 -2.71
N ILE A 64 -2.93 -4.16 -2.37
CA ILE A 64 -2.73 -2.81 -1.83
C ILE A 64 -2.85 -2.95 -0.32
N TRP A 65 -1.69 -2.98 0.33
CA TRP A 65 -1.55 -2.99 1.78
C TRP A 65 -1.74 -1.57 2.30
N ILE A 66 -2.59 -1.39 3.31
CA ILE A 66 -2.98 -0.08 3.84
C ILE A 66 -2.85 -0.09 5.35
N ALA A 67 -2.20 0.94 5.89
CA ALA A 67 -2.21 1.27 7.31
C ALA A 67 -3.05 2.52 7.52
N PHE A 68 -4.10 2.43 8.33
CA PHE A 68 -5.08 3.48 8.52
C PHE A 68 -5.25 3.84 9.99
N ASP A 69 -5.26 5.13 10.30
CA ASP A 69 -5.63 5.67 11.60
C ASP A 69 -7.13 5.99 11.60
N ALA A 70 -7.90 5.17 12.30
CA ALA A 70 -9.35 5.31 12.39
C ALA A 70 -9.82 6.53 13.19
N ILE A 71 -8.99 7.10 14.07
CA ILE A 71 -9.35 8.24 14.91
C ILE A 71 -9.13 9.52 14.13
N ASN A 72 -7.94 9.72 13.58
CA ASN A 72 -7.59 10.93 12.82
C ASN A 72 -8.05 10.86 11.35
N LYS A 73 -8.52 9.69 10.89
CA LYS A 73 -8.97 9.44 9.51
C LYS A 73 -7.87 9.65 8.47
N ILE A 74 -6.68 9.14 8.77
CA ILE A 74 -5.48 9.32 7.95
C ILE A 74 -5.00 7.96 7.43
N VAL A 75 -4.70 7.88 6.13
CA VAL A 75 -3.90 6.78 5.58
C VAL A 75 -2.44 7.05 5.93
N LEU A 76 -1.90 6.27 6.86
CA LEU A 76 -0.54 6.41 7.38
C LEU A 76 0.49 5.95 6.35
N ALA A 77 0.23 4.80 5.74
CA ALA A 77 1.09 4.23 4.71
C ALA A 77 0.28 3.33 3.79
N TYR A 78 0.79 3.14 2.58
CA TYR A 78 0.30 2.10 1.68
C TYR A 78 1.47 1.51 0.89
N ILE A 79 1.38 0.22 0.59
CA ILE A 79 2.37 -0.52 -0.20
C ILE A 79 1.64 -1.40 -1.22
N ILE A 80 2.12 -1.43 -2.46
CA ILE A 80 1.57 -2.31 -3.50
C ILE A 80 2.54 -3.47 -3.70
N GLY A 81 2.05 -4.70 -3.61
CA GLY A 81 2.90 -5.87 -3.63
C GLY A 81 2.16 -7.19 -3.75
N LYS A 82 2.89 -8.31 -3.56
CA LYS A 82 2.27 -9.62 -3.39
C LYS A 82 1.74 -9.77 -1.96
N ARG A 83 0.81 -10.69 -1.74
CA ARG A 83 0.28 -10.99 -0.40
C ARG A 83 1.25 -11.85 0.41
N THR A 84 2.35 -11.25 0.85
CA THR A 84 3.43 -11.94 1.56
C THR A 84 3.96 -11.09 2.72
N LEU A 85 4.47 -11.75 3.77
CA LEU A 85 5.03 -11.12 4.98
C LEU A 85 6.01 -9.96 4.70
N PRO A 86 6.95 -10.02 3.73
CA PRO A 86 7.83 -8.88 3.46
C PRO A 86 7.10 -7.56 3.16
N TYR A 87 5.97 -7.60 2.46
CA TYR A 87 5.20 -6.39 2.16
C TYR A 87 4.43 -5.87 3.38
N ALA A 88 3.95 -6.76 4.26
CA ALA A 88 3.37 -6.39 5.55
C ALA A 88 4.42 -5.71 6.45
N VAL A 89 5.63 -6.28 6.54
CA VAL A 89 6.75 -5.67 7.27
C VAL A 89 7.09 -4.30 6.71
N SER A 90 7.21 -4.16 5.38
CA SER A 90 7.46 -2.86 4.76
C SER A 90 6.37 -1.84 5.11
N LEU A 91 5.10 -2.24 5.15
CA LEU A 91 4.02 -1.33 5.58
C LEU A 91 4.25 -0.83 7.02
N LEU A 92 4.61 -1.72 7.95
CA LEU A 92 4.89 -1.33 9.34
C LEU A 92 6.12 -0.44 9.48
N GLU A 93 7.15 -0.64 8.66
CA GLU A 93 8.32 0.24 8.60
C GLU A 93 7.94 1.66 8.15
N GLU A 94 7.03 1.78 7.18
CA GLU A 94 6.52 3.09 6.74
C GLU A 94 5.71 3.78 7.85
N VAL A 95 4.87 3.04 8.57
CA VAL A 95 4.14 3.55 9.75
C VAL A 95 5.12 4.07 10.79
N LYS A 96 6.12 3.23 11.16
CA LYS A 96 7.15 3.60 12.13
C LYS A 96 7.88 4.89 11.74
N ARG A 97 8.17 5.08 10.45
CA ARG A 97 8.87 6.27 9.97
C ARG A 97 8.07 7.55 10.19
N ILE A 98 6.75 7.51 10.03
CA ILE A 98 5.93 8.73 10.05
C ILE A 98 5.30 9.04 11.42
N THR A 99 5.21 8.05 12.31
CA THR A 99 4.64 8.22 13.65
C THR A 99 5.68 8.64 14.68
N ILE A 100 5.28 9.42 15.70
CA ILE A 100 6.18 9.80 16.82
C ILE A 100 6.63 8.55 17.61
N ARG A 101 5.69 7.61 17.77
CA ARG A 101 5.88 6.31 18.39
C ARG A 101 5.02 5.31 17.64
N MET A 102 5.40 4.03 17.70
CA MET A 102 4.54 2.98 17.18
C MET A 102 3.16 3.01 17.86
N PRO A 103 2.07 2.80 17.10
CA PRO A 103 0.74 2.59 17.66
C PRO A 103 0.73 1.51 18.75
N ASP A 104 -0.09 1.72 19.77
CA ASP A 104 -0.18 0.78 20.91
C ASP A 104 -1.02 -0.46 20.54
N LEU A 105 -1.92 -0.31 19.56
CA LEU A 105 -2.79 -1.37 19.07
C LEU A 105 -2.75 -1.42 17.54
N PHE A 106 -2.59 -2.64 17.01
CA PHE A 106 -2.83 -2.95 15.61
C PHE A 106 -4.04 -3.87 15.50
N SER A 107 -4.97 -3.53 14.61
CA SER A 107 -6.13 -4.37 14.28
C SER A 107 -6.09 -4.76 12.80
N SER A 108 -6.47 -5.99 12.51
CA SER A 108 -6.52 -6.57 11.16
C SER A 108 -7.62 -7.64 11.13
N ASP A 109 -8.12 -7.98 9.94
CA ASP A 109 -9.07 -9.06 9.71
C ASP A 109 -8.45 -10.48 9.78
N GLN A 110 -7.25 -10.60 10.36
CA GLN A 110 -6.55 -11.85 10.72
C GLN A 110 -5.94 -12.63 9.55
N LEU A 111 -5.16 -11.95 8.72
CA LEU A 111 -4.27 -12.63 7.76
C LEU A 111 -3.14 -13.40 8.48
N ASP A 112 -2.78 -14.60 8.02
CA ASP A 112 -1.69 -15.43 8.57
C ASP A 112 -0.30 -14.76 8.62
N GLN A 113 -0.13 -13.62 7.94
CA GLN A 113 1.15 -12.91 7.85
C GLN A 113 1.33 -11.81 8.91
N TYR A 114 0.39 -11.65 9.85
CA TYR A 114 0.49 -10.72 10.98
C TYR A 114 1.03 -11.38 12.25
#